data_AF-C1N522-F1
#
_entry.id   AF-C1N522-F1
#
_cell.length_a   1.000
_cell.length_b   1.000
_cell.length_c   1.000
_cell.angle_alpha   90.00
_cell.angle_beta   90.00
_cell.angle_gamma   90.00
#
_symmetry.space_group_name_H-M   'P 1'
#
loop_
_entity.id
_entity.type
_entity.pdbx_description
1 polymer ?
#
loop_
_entity_poly.entity_id
_entity_poly.type
_entity_poly.pdbx_seq_one_letter_code
_entity_poly.pdbx_strand_id
1 'polypeptide(L)'
;MGKHPSSSDPTGDAWDRAFEDKRVLVEWGREGDAFDVKTHVVTRTVGLNVVDTVKGTPVKGWDPVEERVRCRIFTHPEVALIGDVAGFDVVETFGDMKGEHGLEDEDAQNMVIVLKKR
;
A
#
# COMPACT_ATOMS: atom_id res chain seq x y z
N MET A 1 5.05 11.33 34.14
CA MET A 1 4.05 11.55 33.08
C MET A 1 4.80 12.05 31.85
N GLY A 2 5.42 11.13 31.10
CA GLY A 2 6.10 11.48 29.86
C GLY A 2 5.06 11.63 28.76
N LYS A 3 5.00 12.80 28.12
CA LYS A 3 4.19 12.99 26.91
C LYS A 3 4.81 12.13 25.82
N HIS A 4 4.11 11.06 25.43
CA HIS A 4 4.35 10.41 24.15
C HIS A 4 4.18 11.48 23.06
N PRO A 5 5.12 11.61 22.10
CA PRO A 5 4.85 12.39 20.90
C PRO A 5 3.65 11.74 20.23
N SER A 6 2.62 12.55 19.98
CA SER A 6 1.43 12.15 19.23
C SER A 6 1.89 11.48 17.95
N SER A 7 1.63 10.19 17.82
CA SER A 7 1.48 9.58 16.51
C SER A 7 0.37 10.37 15.83
N SER A 8 0.73 11.27 14.92
CA SER A 8 -0.19 11.62 13.86
C SER A 8 -0.57 10.29 13.24
N ASP A 9 -1.79 9.83 13.46
CA ASP A 9 -2.33 8.71 12.69
C ASP A 9 -2.05 9.04 11.23
N PRO A 10 -1.22 8.23 10.53
CA PRO A 10 -1.04 8.47 9.13
C PRO A 10 -2.40 8.17 8.51
N THR A 11 -3.08 9.19 8.01
CA THR A 11 -4.25 9.07 7.11
C THR A 11 -3.90 8.40 5.78
N GLY A 12 -2.82 7.62 5.72
CA GLY A 12 -2.28 6.94 4.56
C GLY A 12 -1.71 5.57 4.96
N ASP A 13 -1.67 4.67 3.98
CA ASP A 13 -1.08 3.35 4.13
C ASP A 13 0.43 3.47 4.32
N ALA A 14 0.99 2.71 5.25
CA ALA A 14 2.43 2.66 5.44
C ALA A 14 2.89 1.22 5.59
N TRP A 15 4.04 0.94 5.00
CA TRP A 15 4.76 -0.32 5.15
C TRP A 15 6.17 0.02 5.58
N ASP A 16 6.66 -0.69 6.59
CA ASP A 16 8.03 -0.55 7.03
C ASP A 16 8.72 -1.89 7.18
N ARG A 17 10.05 -1.86 7.02
CA ARG A 17 10.91 -3.01 7.27
C ARG A 17 12.19 -2.59 7.92
N ALA A 18 12.44 -3.17 9.09
CA ALA A 18 13.69 -3.01 9.81
C ALA A 18 14.82 -3.83 9.17
N PHE A 19 16.02 -3.26 9.14
CA PHE A 19 17.27 -3.89 8.76
C PHE A 19 18.40 -3.28 9.61
N GLU A 20 18.98 -4.08 10.50
CA GLU A 20 20.00 -3.63 11.47
C GLU A 20 19.48 -2.44 12.34
N ASP A 21 20.21 -1.33 12.36
CA ASP A 21 19.87 -0.09 13.06
C ASP A 21 19.04 0.89 12.19
N LYS A 22 18.48 0.40 11.07
CA LYS A 22 17.72 1.19 10.09
C LYS A 22 16.36 0.59 9.81
N ARG A 23 15.48 1.43 9.29
CA ARG A 23 14.15 1.06 8.85
C ARG A 23 13.86 1.75 7.53
N VAL A 24 13.49 0.96 6.53
CA VAL A 24 12.91 1.47 5.29
C VAL A 24 11.43 1.72 5.57
N LEU A 25 10.98 2.93 5.28
CA LEU A 25 9.59 3.34 5.37
C LEU A 25 9.09 3.66 3.96
N VAL A 26 7.98 3.04 3.59
CA VAL A 26 7.23 3.38 2.38
C VAL A 26 5.85 3.84 2.83
N GLU A 27 5.47 5.03 2.40
CA GLU A 27 4.17 5.64 2.70
C GLU A 27 3.43 5.85 1.39
N TRP A 28 2.14 5.54 1.37
CA TRP A 28 1.23 5.80 0.27
C TRP A 28 0.05 6.61 0.79
N GLY A 29 -0.35 7.61 0.01
CA GLY A 29 -1.47 8.45 0.43
C GLY A 29 -0.99 9.66 1.21
N ARG A 30 -1.32 10.83 0.68
CA ARG A 30 -1.21 12.12 1.39
C ARG A 30 -2.53 12.86 1.27
N GLU A 31 -2.74 13.80 2.19
CA GLU A 31 -3.84 14.76 2.08
C GLU A 31 -3.73 15.49 0.72
N GLY A 32 -4.80 15.43 -0.09
CA GLY A 32 -4.83 15.98 -1.44
C GLY A 32 -4.58 14.98 -2.58
N ASP A 33 -4.36 13.70 -2.28
CA ASP A 33 -4.45 12.65 -3.29
C ASP A 33 -5.89 12.54 -3.83
N ALA A 34 -6.03 12.45 -5.15
CA ALA A 34 -7.31 12.57 -5.83
C ALA A 34 -7.68 11.28 -6.56
N PHE A 35 -8.91 10.81 -6.32
CA PHE A 35 -9.53 9.73 -7.06
C PHE A 35 -10.47 10.27 -8.13
N ASP A 36 -10.19 9.94 -9.39
CA ASP A 36 -11.10 10.20 -10.50
C ASP A 36 -12.05 9.03 -10.68
N VAL A 37 -13.30 9.23 -10.22
CA VAL A 37 -14.40 8.25 -10.31
C VAL A 37 -14.72 7.86 -11.75
N LYS A 38 -14.45 8.71 -12.75
CA LYS A 38 -14.75 8.38 -14.15
C LYS A 38 -13.73 7.41 -14.73
N THR A 39 -12.45 7.59 -14.40
CA THR A 39 -11.35 6.80 -14.97
C THR A 39 -10.89 5.67 -14.06
N HIS A 40 -11.39 5.64 -12.81
CA HIS A 40 -10.90 4.78 -11.72
C HIS A 40 -9.39 4.95 -11.48
N VAL A 41 -8.86 6.13 -11.75
CA VAL A 41 -7.45 6.46 -11.52
C VAL A 41 -7.33 7.24 -10.21
N VAL A 42 -6.50 6.73 -9.31
CA VAL A 42 -6.03 7.46 -8.15
C VAL A 42 -4.64 8.02 -8.44
N THR A 43 -4.44 9.32 -8.20
CA THR A 43 -3.09 9.89 -8.15
C THR A 43 -2.66 9.86 -6.70
N ARG A 44 -1.76 8.95 -6.34
CA ARG A 44 -1.22 8.82 -4.99
C ARG A 44 0.18 9.39 -4.89
N THR A 45 0.47 10.03 -3.78
CA THR A 45 1.81 10.43 -3.40
C THR A 45 2.47 9.25 -2.68
N VAL A 46 3.66 8.87 -3.13
CA VAL A 46 4.45 7.77 -2.56
C VAL A 46 5.73 8.34 -2.00
N GLY A 47 5.93 8.18 -0.70
CA GLY A 47 7.14 8.55 0.00
C GLY A 47 7.99 7.32 0.28
N LEU A 48 9.29 7.40 0.03
CA LEU A 48 10.26 6.40 0.43
C LEU A 48 11.37 7.05 1.24
N ASN A 49 11.57 6.55 2.46
CA ASN A 49 12.55 7.09 3.39
C ASN A 49 13.30 5.96 4.11
N VAL A 50 14.53 6.24 4.51
CA VAL A 50 15.33 5.35 5.36
C VAL A 50 15.60 6.10 6.66
N VAL A 51 15.11 5.56 7.77
CA VAL A 51 15.24 6.17 9.10
C VAL A 51 16.09 5.32 10.03
N ASP A 52 16.82 5.97 10.92
CA ASP A 52 17.50 5.34 12.06
C ASP A 52 16.44 4.81 13.04
N THR A 53 16.51 3.55 13.43
CA THR A 53 15.47 2.90 14.27
C THR A 53 15.44 3.45 15.70
N VAL A 54 16.55 4.01 16.18
CA VAL A 54 16.66 4.55 17.54
C VAL A 54 16.20 6.00 17.58
N LYS A 55 16.56 6.79 16.58
CA LYS A 55 16.27 8.24 16.52
C LYS A 55 14.98 8.56 15.78
N GLY A 56 14.51 7.67 14.91
CA GLY A 56 13.38 7.91 14.02
C GLY A 56 13.65 8.98 12.94
N THR A 57 14.90 9.42 12.79
CA THR A 57 15.30 10.48 11.84
C THR A 57 15.87 9.88 10.56
N PRO A 58 15.78 10.58 9.42
CA PRO A 58 16.42 10.14 8.17
C PRO A 58 17.91 9.81 8.37
N VAL A 59 18.37 8.71 7.75
CA VAL A 59 19.77 8.30 7.79
C VAL A 59 20.63 9.33 7.06
N LYS A 60 21.79 9.67 7.63
CA LYS A 60 22.72 10.61 7.00
C LYS A 60 23.17 10.09 5.63
N GLY A 61 23.06 10.93 4.61
CA GLY A 61 23.41 10.59 3.22
C GLY A 61 22.28 9.90 2.45
N TRP A 62 21.08 9.83 3.03
CA TRP A 62 19.86 9.45 2.34
C TRP A 62 18.93 10.65 2.20
N ASP A 63 18.55 10.96 0.96
CA ASP A 63 17.51 11.94 0.68
C ASP A 63 16.18 11.20 0.49
N PRO A 64 15.13 11.52 1.27
CA PRO A 64 13.81 10.96 1.06
C PRO A 64 13.33 11.21 -0.37
N VAL A 65 12.72 10.19 -0.97
CA VAL A 65 12.13 10.28 -2.31
C VAL A 65 10.63 10.45 -2.15
N GLU A 66 10.05 11.39 -2.88
CA GLU A 66 8.61 11.55 -2.99
C GLU A 66 8.22 11.63 -4.47
N GLU A 67 7.23 10.85 -4.87
CA GLU A 67 6.75 10.82 -6.25
C GLU A 67 5.22 10.73 -6.29
N ARG A 68 4.61 11.41 -7.28
CA ARG A 68 3.19 11.28 -7.58
C ARG A 68 2.98 10.23 -8.67
N VAL A 69 2.40 9.10 -8.28
CA VAL A 69 2.10 7.99 -9.18
C VAL A 69 0.61 7.91 -9.48
N ARG A 70 0.28 7.61 -10.74
CA ARG A 70 -1.09 7.35 -11.16
C ARG A 70 -1.32 5.84 -11.16
N CYS A 71 -2.22 5.38 -10.30
CA CYS A 71 -2.59 3.99 -10.18
C CYS A 71 -4.03 3.83 -10.64
N ARG A 72 -4.32 2.82 -11.46
CA ARG A 72 -5.71 2.43 -11.73
C ARG A 72 -6.12 1.41 -10.68
N ILE A 73 -7.26 1.66 -10.04
CA ILE A 73 -7.85 0.71 -9.10
C ILE A 73 -8.67 -0.29 -9.92
N PHE A 74 -8.46 -1.58 -9.66
CA PHE A 74 -9.25 -2.65 -10.24
C PHE A 74 -10.06 -3.34 -9.14
N THR A 75 -11.33 -3.53 -9.42
CA THR A 75 -12.23 -4.35 -8.61
C THR A 75 -12.00 -5.84 -8.88
N HIS A 76 -12.42 -6.70 -7.95
CA HIS A 76 -12.33 -8.14 -8.15
C HIS A 76 -12.99 -8.62 -9.46
N PRO A 77 -14.23 -8.19 -9.81
CA PRO A 77 -14.85 -8.59 -11.07
C PRO A 77 -14.07 -8.15 -12.32
N GLU A 78 -13.45 -6.96 -12.30
CA GLU A 78 -12.62 -6.49 -13.42
C GLU A 78 -11.39 -7.38 -13.62
N VAL A 79 -10.69 -7.74 -12.53
CA VAL A 79 -9.53 -8.63 -12.61
C VAL A 79 -9.95 -10.03 -13.05
N ALA A 80 -11.06 -10.55 -12.54
CA ALA A 80 -11.59 -11.86 -12.94
C ALA A 80 -11.92 -11.91 -14.44
N LEU A 81 -12.57 -10.86 -14.97
CA LEU A 81 -12.88 -10.75 -16.39
C LEU A 81 -11.62 -10.68 -17.26
N ILE A 82 -10.62 -9.87 -16.86
CA ILE A 82 -9.34 -9.78 -17.56
C ILE A 82 -8.62 -11.14 -17.54
N GLY A 83 -8.64 -11.83 -16.40
CA GLY A 83 -8.05 -13.16 -16.24
C GLY A 83 -8.68 -14.19 -17.17
N ASP A 84 -10.01 -14.25 -17.24
CA ASP A 84 -10.74 -15.19 -18.11
C ASP A 84 -10.35 -15.01 -19.58
N VAL A 85 -10.40 -13.77 -20.06
CA VAL A 85 -10.00 -13.40 -21.44
C VAL A 85 -8.53 -13.75 -21.70
N ALA A 86 -7.66 -13.65 -20.69
CA ALA A 86 -6.25 -13.99 -20.78
C ALA A 86 -5.95 -15.50 -20.62
N GLY A 87 -6.95 -16.34 -20.38
CA GLY A 87 -6.76 -17.79 -20.22
C GLY A 87 -6.43 -18.25 -18.79
N PHE A 88 -6.84 -17.48 -17.77
CA PHE A 88 -6.61 -17.78 -16.37
C PHE A 88 -7.92 -17.95 -15.60
N ASP A 89 -7.87 -18.81 -14.59
CA ASP A 89 -8.92 -18.95 -13.58
C ASP A 89 -8.50 -18.24 -12.28
N VAL A 90 -9.45 -17.56 -11.62
CA VAL A 90 -9.26 -17.10 -10.25
C VAL A 90 -9.40 -18.30 -9.32
N VAL A 91 -8.38 -18.58 -8.51
CA VAL A 91 -8.39 -19.72 -7.59
C VAL A 91 -8.58 -19.32 -6.13
N GLU A 92 -8.02 -18.18 -5.71
CA GLU A 92 -8.19 -17.61 -4.37
C GLU A 92 -8.02 -16.09 -4.39
N THR A 93 -8.58 -15.44 -3.38
CA THR A 93 -8.47 -13.98 -3.17
C THR A 93 -8.31 -13.69 -1.68
N PHE A 94 -7.41 -12.76 -1.33
CA PHE A 94 -7.09 -12.38 0.05
C PHE A 94 -7.11 -10.88 0.25
N GLY A 95 -7.44 -10.43 1.46
CA GLY A 95 -7.23 -9.06 1.93
C GLY A 95 -5.82 -8.84 2.51
N ASP A 96 -5.18 -7.71 2.20
CA ASP A 96 -3.94 -7.21 2.82
C ASP A 96 -2.80 -8.24 3.00
N MET A 97 -2.62 -9.12 2.00
CA MET A 97 -1.60 -10.18 1.99
C MET A 97 -1.69 -11.19 3.15
N LYS A 98 -2.82 -11.25 3.85
CA LYS A 98 -3.03 -12.17 4.97
C LYS A 98 -4.08 -13.20 4.59
N GLY A 99 -3.75 -14.48 4.75
CA GLY A 99 -4.64 -15.59 4.40
C GLY A 99 -5.94 -15.65 5.23
N GLU A 100 -5.98 -14.97 6.37
CA GLU A 100 -7.11 -14.97 7.31
C GLU A 100 -8.13 -13.87 7.01
N HIS A 101 -7.76 -12.85 6.23
CA HIS A 101 -8.63 -11.73 5.93
C HIS A 101 -9.41 -12.03 4.64
N GLY A 102 -10.70 -12.29 4.82
CA GLY A 102 -11.64 -12.38 3.71
C GLY A 102 -11.86 -11.02 3.04
N LEU A 103 -12.50 -11.01 1.87
CA LEU A 103 -12.81 -9.78 1.13
C LEU A 103 -13.82 -8.86 1.83
N GLU A 104 -14.52 -9.36 2.83
CA GLU A 104 -15.52 -8.62 3.62
C GLU A 104 -14.92 -8.02 4.89
N ASP A 105 -13.61 -8.18 5.10
CA ASP A 105 -12.95 -7.57 6.24
C ASP A 105 -12.92 -6.05 6.07
N GLU A 106 -13.52 -5.34 7.03
CA GLU A 106 -13.63 -3.88 7.02
C GLU A 106 -12.25 -3.20 7.08
N ASP A 107 -11.23 -3.91 7.58
CA ASP A 107 -9.86 -3.42 7.64
C ASP A 107 -9.04 -3.79 6.40
N ALA A 108 -9.56 -4.59 5.44
CA ALA A 108 -8.84 -4.96 4.23
C ALA A 108 -8.81 -3.82 3.20
N GLN A 109 -7.67 -3.14 3.07
CA GLN A 109 -7.51 -2.00 2.15
C GLN A 109 -6.91 -2.40 0.79
N ASN A 110 -6.21 -3.54 0.73
CA ASN A 110 -5.64 -4.11 -0.49
C ASN A 110 -6.17 -5.51 -0.73
N MET A 111 -6.11 -5.93 -2.00
CA MET A 111 -6.56 -7.25 -2.43
C MET A 111 -5.44 -7.96 -3.20
N VAL A 112 -5.23 -9.23 -2.87
CA VAL A 112 -4.36 -10.15 -3.60
C VAL A 112 -5.23 -11.19 -4.30
N ILE A 113 -5.16 -11.27 -5.62
CA ILE A 113 -5.88 -12.28 -6.43
C ILE A 113 -4.88 -13.29 -6.97
N VAL A 114 -5.12 -14.57 -6.71
CA VAL A 114 -4.32 -15.68 -7.26
C VAL A 114 -4.96 -16.17 -8.55
N LEU A 115 -4.19 -16.09 -9.64
CA LEU A 115 -4.60 -16.54 -10.96
C LEU A 115 -3.83 -17.82 -11.33
N LYS A 116 -4.56 -18.84 -11.81
CA LYS A 116 -3.99 -20.08 -12.35
C LYS A 116 -4.21 -20.14 -13.85
N LYS A 117 -3.15 -20.42 -14.61
CA LYS A 117 -3.26 -20.64 -16.04
C LYS A 117 -4.05 -21.94 -16.31
N ARG A 118 -5.01 -21.87 -17.24
CA ARG A 118 -5.76 -23.04 -17.72
C ARG A 118 -4.88 -24.04 -18.46
#